data_AF-A0A250KR98-F1
#
_entry.id   AF-A0A250KR98-F1
#
_cell.length_a   1.000
_cell.length_b   1.000
_cell.length_c   1.000
_cell.angle_alpha   90.00
_cell.angle_beta   90.00
_cell.angle_gamma   90.00
#
_symmetry.space_group_name_H-M   'P 1'
#
loop_
_entity.id
_entity.type
_entity.pdbx_description
1 polymer ?
#
loop_
_entity_poly.entity_id
_entity_poly.type
_entity_poly.pdbx_seq_one_letter_code
_entity_poly.pdbx_strand_id
1 'polypeptide(L)'
;MASDDLAAGVNTQSGVGAADAESKASTFAMPAVQPATMGFVDICTFEPVGPEALVMTGDDAVLEVTDLLPADSRFTFFGVHYGPGQPGGGIFVNANGSITFGNGDTNWSESLEEFATTVPKLAAFWDDLNPGSADSTVTVEFKHLPDRLVATWNQVPEWPDGGSNTFQITLLFAQGVYQFLYAGMTATDGLVGISSGRLVESDLSAQPGFLAKPLGYLAELYGGAPDDPFDLDGRCILGAPTPAANSWPTIFVR
;
A
#
# COMPACT_ATOMS: atom_id res chain seq x y z
N MET A 1 41.83 -47.94 -3.83
CA MET A 1 40.52 -48.14 -3.17
C MET A 1 40.59 -47.43 -1.83
N ALA A 2 39.48 -46.80 -1.44
CA ALA A 2 39.26 -45.94 -0.27
C ALA A 2 39.88 -46.51 1.03
N SER A 3 40.19 -45.71 2.06
CA SER A 3 39.32 -44.72 2.70
C SER A 3 40.16 -43.87 3.67
N ASP A 4 39.86 -42.57 3.72
CA ASP A 4 40.42 -41.61 4.67
C ASP A 4 39.27 -41.26 5.63
N ASP A 5 39.46 -41.59 6.91
CA ASP A 5 38.44 -41.51 7.96
C ASP A 5 38.64 -40.18 8.72
N LEU A 6 37.90 -39.15 8.30
CA LEU A 6 37.93 -37.82 8.91
C LEU A 6 37.02 -37.78 10.13
N ALA A 7 37.64 -37.48 11.27
CA ALA A 7 37.05 -37.35 12.58
C ALA A 7 35.82 -36.42 12.63
N ALA A 8 34.84 -36.86 13.41
CA ALA A 8 33.59 -36.17 13.71
C ALA A 8 33.80 -34.80 14.38
N GLY A 9 33.49 -33.74 13.64
CA GLY A 9 33.14 -32.43 14.19
C GLY A 9 31.62 -32.33 14.30
N VAL A 10 31.10 -32.31 15.52
CA VAL A 10 29.69 -32.00 15.79
C VAL A 10 29.48 -30.52 15.49
N ASN A 11 28.87 -30.21 14.34
CA ASN A 11 28.39 -28.86 14.03
C ASN A 11 26.88 -28.80 14.29
N THR A 12 26.48 -28.35 15.48
CA THR A 12 25.09 -28.02 15.79
C THR A 12 24.75 -26.68 15.14
N GLN A 13 24.31 -26.70 13.88
CA GLN A 13 23.64 -25.57 13.27
C GLN A 13 22.13 -25.73 13.52
N SER A 14 21.69 -25.32 14.70
CA SER A 14 20.28 -25.17 15.04
C SER A 14 19.97 -23.67 15.16
N GLY A 15 18.98 -23.20 14.41
CA GLY A 15 18.40 -21.88 14.57
C GLY A 15 18.91 -20.87 13.55
N VAL A 16 18.33 -20.90 12.35
CA VAL A 16 18.18 -19.68 11.55
C VAL A 16 17.18 -18.84 12.33
N GLY A 17 17.69 -18.00 13.24
CA GLY A 17 16.90 -16.93 13.84
C GLY A 17 16.43 -16.00 12.73
N ALA A 18 15.16 -15.61 12.80
CA ALA A 18 14.56 -14.62 11.93
C ALA A 18 15.53 -13.44 11.76
N ALA A 19 15.87 -13.13 10.51
CA ALA A 19 16.61 -11.92 10.23
C ALA A 19 15.68 -10.76 10.56
N ASP A 20 15.97 -10.07 11.66
CA ASP A 20 15.41 -8.77 12.00
C ASP A 20 15.50 -7.89 10.74
N ALA A 21 14.36 -7.63 10.11
CA ALA A 21 14.27 -6.65 9.06
C ALA A 21 14.50 -5.29 9.71
N GLU A 22 15.74 -4.80 9.71
CA GLU A 22 16.07 -3.48 10.23
C GLU A 22 15.15 -2.43 9.57
N SER A 23 14.21 -1.88 10.35
CA SER A 23 13.45 -0.67 10.04
C SER A 23 14.42 0.51 9.96
N LYS A 24 14.94 0.75 8.76
CA LYS A 24 15.62 2.01 8.43
C LYS A 24 14.89 2.65 7.28
N ALA A 25 13.75 3.25 7.60
CA ALA A 25 13.12 4.27 6.78
C ALA A 25 14.19 5.31 6.43
N SER A 26 14.75 5.19 5.23
CA SER A 26 15.71 6.14 4.71
C SER A 26 14.92 7.39 4.34
N THR A 27 14.79 8.34 5.26
CA THR A 27 14.14 9.64 4.98
C THR A 27 14.87 10.32 3.82
N PHE A 28 14.30 10.22 2.63
CA PHE A 28 14.72 10.99 1.48
C PHE A 28 14.11 12.39 1.60
N ALA A 29 14.86 13.31 2.23
CA ALA A 29 14.41 14.68 2.40
C ALA A 29 14.42 15.41 1.04
N MET A 30 13.22 15.75 0.55
CA MET A 30 13.08 16.74 -0.52
C MET A 30 12.85 18.13 0.11
N PRO A 31 13.41 19.20 -0.46
CA PRO A 31 13.09 20.56 -0.03
C PRO A 31 11.60 20.84 -0.28
N ALA A 32 10.94 21.54 0.65
CA ALA A 32 9.50 21.82 0.73
C ALA A 32 8.82 22.48 -0.50
N VAL A 33 9.55 22.68 -1.60
CA VAL A 33 9.17 23.47 -2.78
C VAL A 33 8.60 22.61 -3.92
N GLN A 34 8.74 21.28 -3.90
CA GLN A 34 8.36 20.40 -5.02
C GLN A 34 6.85 20.15 -5.24
N PRO A 35 6.00 19.96 -4.20
CA PRO A 35 4.57 19.69 -4.41
C PRO A 35 3.85 20.84 -5.14
N ALA A 36 4.19 22.09 -4.79
CA ALA A 36 3.65 23.29 -5.43
C ALA A 36 4.17 23.50 -6.87
N THR A 37 5.38 23.01 -7.19
CA THR A 37 5.91 23.07 -8.57
C THR A 37 5.32 22.00 -9.49
N MET A 38 4.67 20.97 -8.93
CA MET A 38 3.87 19.99 -9.69
C MET A 38 2.41 20.45 -9.91
N GLY A 39 2.05 21.65 -9.45
CA GLY A 39 0.73 22.25 -9.71
C GLY A 39 -0.41 21.70 -8.86
N PHE A 40 -0.12 20.90 -7.83
CA PHE A 40 -1.15 20.38 -6.94
C PHE A 40 -1.45 21.38 -5.81
N VAL A 41 -2.75 21.68 -5.68
CA VAL A 41 -3.34 22.39 -4.54
C VAL A 41 -4.06 21.32 -3.71
N ASP A 42 -4.05 21.44 -2.37
CA ASP A 42 -4.73 20.52 -1.44
C ASP A 42 -4.23 19.07 -1.44
N ILE A 43 -2.90 18.89 -1.36
CA ILE A 43 -2.27 17.60 -1.02
C ILE A 43 -2.08 17.51 0.50
N CYS A 44 -2.14 16.29 1.04
CA CYS A 44 -2.00 16.00 2.47
C CYS A 44 -3.08 16.69 3.31
N THR A 45 -4.29 16.76 2.75
CA THR A 45 -5.51 17.19 3.43
C THR A 45 -6.55 16.09 3.33
N PHE A 46 -7.20 15.77 4.45
CA PHE A 46 -8.32 14.84 4.44
C PHE A 46 -9.46 15.43 3.64
N GLU A 47 -9.90 14.69 2.63
CA GLU A 47 -11.10 15.04 1.87
C GLU A 47 -12.34 14.67 2.71
N PRO A 48 -13.26 15.63 2.98
CA PRO A 48 -14.47 15.35 3.74
C PRO A 48 -15.37 14.36 3.03
N VAL A 49 -16.07 13.52 3.79
CA VAL A 49 -17.00 12.56 3.21
C VAL A 49 -18.28 13.26 2.72
N GLY A 50 -18.54 13.19 1.42
CA GLY A 50 -19.71 13.72 0.75
C GLY A 50 -20.98 12.85 0.91
N PRO A 51 -22.17 13.43 0.71
CA PRO A 51 -23.45 12.73 0.91
C PRO A 51 -23.76 11.63 -0.13
N GLU A 52 -23.02 11.59 -1.23
CA GLU A 52 -23.16 10.59 -2.30
C GLU A 52 -22.12 9.45 -2.22
N ALA A 53 -21.35 9.39 -1.13
CA ALA A 53 -20.36 8.35 -0.92
C ALA A 53 -21.01 6.95 -0.93
N LEU A 54 -20.35 6.00 -1.59
CA LEU A 54 -20.70 4.60 -1.42
C LEU A 54 -20.17 4.12 -0.08
N VAL A 55 -20.98 3.36 0.66
CA VAL A 55 -20.61 2.84 1.98
C VAL A 55 -20.42 1.33 1.88
N MET A 56 -19.32 0.84 2.45
CA MET A 56 -18.99 -0.57 2.61
C MET A 56 -18.88 -0.89 4.11
N THR A 57 -19.60 -1.93 4.54
CA THR A 57 -19.76 -2.32 5.96
C THR A 57 -19.54 -3.82 6.19
N GLY A 58 -18.93 -4.54 5.25
CA GLY A 58 -18.58 -5.95 5.46
C GLY A 58 -17.12 -6.07 5.86
N ASP A 59 -16.82 -7.09 6.65
CA ASP A 59 -15.50 -7.41 7.22
C ASP A 59 -14.44 -7.58 6.13
N ASP A 60 -14.47 -8.67 5.38
CA ASP A 60 -13.61 -8.88 4.21
C ASP A 60 -14.22 -8.36 2.91
N ALA A 61 -14.97 -7.26 2.98
CA ALA A 61 -15.69 -6.76 1.82
C ALA A 61 -14.77 -6.15 0.76
N VAL A 62 -15.19 -6.30 -0.49
CA VAL A 62 -14.55 -5.69 -1.65
C VAL A 62 -15.60 -4.92 -2.43
N LEU A 63 -15.27 -3.68 -2.80
CA LEU A 63 -16.08 -2.86 -3.69
C LEU A 63 -15.30 -2.56 -4.97
N GLU A 64 -15.76 -3.12 -6.10
CA GLU A 64 -15.28 -2.66 -7.41
C GLU A 64 -15.89 -1.30 -7.75
N VAL A 65 -15.03 -0.33 -8.06
CA VAL A 65 -15.44 1.06 -8.30
C VAL A 65 -15.20 1.51 -9.73
N THR A 66 -14.62 0.64 -10.57
CA THR A 66 -14.16 0.94 -11.92
C THR A 66 -15.23 1.63 -12.75
N ASP A 67 -16.39 1.00 -12.91
CA ASP A 67 -17.47 1.47 -13.80
C ASP A 67 -18.22 2.70 -13.28
N LEU A 68 -17.88 3.14 -12.06
CA LEU A 68 -18.45 4.32 -11.47
C LEU A 68 -17.63 5.58 -11.79
N LEU A 69 -16.37 5.40 -12.20
CA LEU A 69 -15.48 6.49 -12.57
C LEU A 69 -15.87 7.10 -13.94
N PRO A 70 -15.55 8.38 -14.18
CA PRO A 70 -15.60 8.95 -15.53
C PRO A 70 -14.92 8.05 -16.57
N ALA A 71 -15.51 7.95 -17.77
CA ALA A 71 -15.06 7.01 -18.80
C ALA A 71 -13.60 7.22 -19.25
N ASP A 72 -13.06 8.42 -19.04
CA ASP A 72 -11.69 8.84 -19.33
C ASP A 72 -10.75 8.80 -18.11
N SER A 73 -11.23 8.44 -16.91
CA SER A 73 -10.39 8.25 -15.73
C SER A 73 -9.38 7.13 -15.98
N ARG A 74 -8.09 7.46 -15.85
CA ARG A 74 -6.99 6.51 -15.97
C ARG A 74 -6.03 6.70 -14.82
N PHE A 75 -5.77 5.66 -14.06
CA PHE A 75 -4.69 5.63 -13.07
C PHE A 75 -3.54 4.79 -13.60
N THR A 76 -2.32 5.34 -13.59
CA THR A 76 -1.13 4.60 -14.03
C THR A 76 -0.34 4.14 -12.83
N PHE A 77 -0.22 2.82 -12.65
CA PHE A 77 0.47 2.21 -11.52
C PHE A 77 1.44 1.14 -12.02
N PHE A 78 2.72 1.25 -11.65
CA PHE A 78 3.82 0.40 -12.17
C PHE A 78 3.81 0.23 -13.70
N GLY A 79 3.48 1.30 -14.44
CA GLY A 79 3.43 1.32 -15.91
C GLY A 79 2.20 0.65 -16.54
N VAL A 80 1.22 0.23 -15.74
CA VAL A 80 -0.06 -0.34 -16.20
C VAL A 80 -1.18 0.68 -15.98
N HIS A 81 -2.11 0.77 -16.92
CA HIS A 81 -3.26 1.67 -16.84
C HIS A 81 -4.51 0.94 -16.32
N TYR A 82 -5.16 1.53 -15.31
CA TYR A 82 -6.40 1.06 -14.71
C TYR A 82 -7.50 2.11 -14.85
N GLY A 83 -8.74 1.68 -15.06
CA GLY A 83 -9.90 2.52 -15.27
C GLY A 83 -10.91 1.93 -16.29
N PRO A 84 -12.03 2.63 -16.51
CA PRO A 84 -13.13 2.15 -17.36
C PRO A 84 -12.70 1.74 -18.77
N GLY A 85 -13.29 0.64 -19.25
CA GLY A 85 -13.14 0.18 -20.64
C GLY A 85 -11.79 -0.46 -20.96
N GLN A 86 -10.93 -0.71 -19.98
CA GLN A 86 -9.71 -1.50 -20.13
C GLN A 86 -9.93 -2.93 -19.61
N PRO A 87 -9.70 -3.99 -20.42
CA PRO A 87 -9.71 -5.36 -19.91
C PRO A 87 -8.68 -5.54 -18.78
N GLY A 88 -9.12 -6.01 -17.61
CA GLY A 88 -8.26 -6.10 -16.43
C GLY A 88 -7.91 -4.75 -15.79
N GLY A 89 -8.57 -3.66 -16.20
CA GLY A 89 -8.39 -2.31 -15.67
C GLY A 89 -9.15 -2.03 -14.37
N GLY A 90 -9.59 -3.07 -13.66
CA GLY A 90 -10.44 -2.92 -12.48
C GLY A 90 -9.75 -2.17 -11.34
N ILE A 91 -10.51 -1.39 -10.56
CA ILE A 91 -10.07 -0.71 -9.34
C ILE A 91 -11.01 -1.14 -8.21
N PHE A 92 -10.42 -1.63 -7.12
CA PHE A 92 -11.14 -2.23 -6.02
C PHE A 92 -10.72 -1.58 -4.71
N VAL A 93 -11.70 -1.20 -3.89
CA VAL A 93 -11.49 -0.78 -2.50
C VAL A 93 -11.76 -2.00 -1.62
N ASN A 94 -10.80 -2.35 -0.77
CA ASN A 94 -10.87 -3.53 0.09
C ASN A 94 -11.04 -3.08 1.54
N ALA A 95 -11.90 -3.75 2.29
CA ALA A 95 -12.19 -3.40 3.68
C ALA A 95 -10.93 -3.39 4.56
N ASN A 96 -10.00 -4.30 4.29
CA ASN A 96 -8.67 -4.45 4.92
C ASN A 96 -7.65 -3.39 4.44
N GLY A 97 -8.10 -2.13 4.37
CA GLY A 97 -7.28 -0.91 4.27
C GLY A 97 -6.40 -0.73 3.03
N SER A 98 -6.84 -1.29 1.90
CA SER A 98 -6.12 -1.19 0.63
C SER A 98 -7.00 -0.87 -0.57
N ILE A 99 -6.36 -0.35 -1.62
CA ILE A 99 -6.87 -0.32 -2.98
C ILE A 99 -6.05 -1.28 -3.83
N THR A 100 -6.71 -2.17 -4.57
CA THR A 100 -6.06 -3.09 -5.50
C THR A 100 -6.50 -2.87 -6.93
N PHE A 101 -5.67 -3.32 -7.86
CA PHE A 101 -5.86 -3.12 -9.28
C PHE A 101 -5.92 -4.45 -10.04
N GLY A 102 -6.89 -4.56 -10.96
CA GLY A 102 -7.14 -5.75 -11.76
C GLY A 102 -7.94 -6.85 -11.06
N ASN A 103 -7.84 -6.97 -9.73
CA ASN A 103 -8.67 -7.85 -8.92
C ASN A 103 -8.87 -7.26 -7.52
N GLY A 104 -9.99 -7.59 -6.87
CA GLY A 104 -10.21 -7.32 -5.46
C GLY A 104 -9.36 -8.21 -4.56
N ASP A 105 -9.25 -7.85 -3.28
CA ASP A 105 -8.52 -8.64 -2.30
C ASP A 105 -9.27 -8.70 -0.97
N THR A 106 -9.59 -9.92 -0.53
CA THR A 106 -10.28 -10.19 0.74
C THR A 106 -9.31 -10.69 1.81
N ASN A 107 -8.00 -10.69 1.54
CA ASN A 107 -7.03 -11.21 2.48
C ASN A 107 -6.85 -10.23 3.64
N TRP A 108 -7.04 -10.70 4.86
CA TRP A 108 -6.88 -9.95 6.10
C TRP A 108 -5.48 -10.11 6.71
N SER A 109 -4.75 -11.18 6.37
CA SER A 109 -3.45 -11.46 6.98
C SER A 109 -2.32 -10.81 6.18
N GLU A 110 -1.72 -9.78 6.74
CA GLU A 110 -0.61 -9.06 6.15
C GLU A 110 0.68 -9.90 6.13
N SER A 111 1.37 -9.86 4.99
CA SER A 111 2.71 -10.42 4.88
C SER A 111 3.49 -9.75 3.76
N LEU A 112 4.79 -9.52 3.96
CA LEU A 112 5.65 -8.94 2.91
C LEU A 112 5.70 -9.83 1.66
N GLU A 113 5.64 -11.15 1.82
CA GLU A 113 5.64 -12.10 0.71
C GLU A 113 4.38 -11.97 -0.15
N GLU A 114 3.19 -12.01 0.47
CA GLU A 114 1.94 -11.87 -0.28
C GLU A 114 1.76 -10.45 -0.82
N PHE A 115 2.19 -9.45 -0.05
CA PHE A 115 2.22 -8.07 -0.51
C PHE A 115 3.00 -7.95 -1.82
N ALA A 116 4.15 -8.62 -1.93
CA ALA A 116 5.01 -8.59 -3.10
C ALA A 116 4.48 -9.38 -4.32
N THR A 117 3.60 -10.36 -4.13
CA THR A 117 3.38 -11.43 -5.13
C THR A 117 1.94 -11.69 -5.57
N THR A 118 0.95 -11.07 -4.93
CA THR A 118 -0.48 -11.39 -5.16
C THR A 118 -1.15 -10.49 -6.19
N VAL A 119 -1.28 -9.20 -5.89
CA VAL A 119 -2.04 -8.24 -6.68
C VAL A 119 -1.40 -6.86 -6.57
N PRO A 120 -1.42 -6.03 -7.64
CA PRO A 120 -0.99 -4.65 -7.52
C PRO A 120 -1.84 -3.93 -6.45
N LYS A 121 -1.17 -3.39 -5.43
CA LYS A 121 -1.80 -2.93 -4.19
C LYS A 121 -1.21 -1.60 -3.73
N LEU A 122 -2.08 -0.68 -3.32
CA LEU A 122 -1.78 0.47 -2.47
C LEU A 122 -2.39 0.17 -1.10
N ALA A 123 -1.57 -0.08 -0.09
CA ALA A 123 -2.01 -0.30 1.28
C ALA A 123 -1.64 0.93 2.12
N ALA A 124 -2.65 1.72 2.50
CA ALA A 124 -2.44 2.74 3.53
C ALA A 124 -2.34 2.07 4.89
N PHE A 125 -3.05 0.96 5.11
CA PHE A 125 -2.99 0.20 6.35
C PHE A 125 -3.62 -1.19 6.12
N TRP A 126 -2.83 -2.18 5.70
CA TRP A 126 -3.34 -3.54 5.50
C TRP A 126 -3.26 -4.33 6.80
N ASP A 127 -4.44 -4.73 7.28
CA ASP A 127 -4.68 -5.51 8.49
C ASP A 127 -6.10 -6.14 8.42
N ASP A 128 -6.47 -6.96 9.41
CA ASP A 128 -7.80 -7.53 9.61
C ASP A 128 -8.76 -6.47 10.14
N LEU A 129 -9.36 -5.68 9.24
CA LEU A 129 -10.25 -4.57 9.59
C LEU A 129 -11.72 -4.96 9.47
N ASN A 130 -12.54 -4.48 10.40
CA ASN A 130 -13.98 -4.78 10.42
C ASN A 130 -14.89 -3.54 10.35
N PRO A 131 -15.23 -3.09 9.11
CA PRO A 131 -16.20 -2.03 8.87
C PRO A 131 -17.65 -2.39 9.26
N GLY A 132 -17.93 -3.64 9.63
CA GLY A 132 -19.25 -4.10 10.05
C GLY A 132 -19.55 -3.86 11.53
N SER A 133 -18.56 -3.40 12.29
CA SER A 133 -18.74 -2.94 13.67
C SER A 133 -19.62 -1.68 13.73
N ALA A 134 -20.32 -1.49 14.86
CA ALA A 134 -21.16 -0.31 15.05
C ALA A 134 -20.33 0.97 14.97
N ASP A 135 -20.86 1.99 14.29
CA ASP A 135 -20.28 3.34 14.12
C ASP A 135 -19.02 3.45 13.24
N SER A 136 -18.50 2.36 12.69
CA SER A 136 -17.43 2.39 11.69
C SER A 136 -17.97 2.31 10.27
N THR A 137 -17.21 2.87 9.30
CA THR A 137 -17.57 2.82 7.89
C THR A 137 -16.35 2.90 6.99
N VAL A 138 -16.38 2.20 5.86
CA VAL A 138 -15.53 2.52 4.71
C VAL A 138 -16.37 3.25 3.68
N THR A 139 -15.95 4.46 3.30
CA THR A 139 -16.66 5.30 2.33
C THR A 139 -15.81 5.53 1.08
N VAL A 140 -16.44 5.49 -0.09
CA VAL A 140 -15.77 5.69 -1.38
C VAL A 140 -16.44 6.79 -2.18
N GLU A 141 -15.65 7.76 -2.62
CA GLU A 141 -16.08 8.96 -3.31
C GLU A 141 -15.33 9.22 -4.61
N PHE A 142 -16.13 9.46 -5.64
CA PHE A 142 -15.67 9.78 -6.99
C PHE A 142 -16.67 10.69 -7.74
N LYS A 143 -17.96 10.72 -7.35
CA LYS A 143 -19.01 11.45 -8.08
C LYS A 143 -18.93 12.98 -7.99
N HIS A 144 -18.33 13.51 -6.93
CA HIS A 144 -18.14 14.95 -6.75
C HIS A 144 -16.69 15.40 -7.03
N LEU A 145 -15.82 14.47 -7.41
CA LEU A 145 -14.38 14.66 -7.54
C LEU A 145 -13.91 14.12 -8.91
N PRO A 146 -14.06 14.88 -10.02
CA PRO A 146 -13.86 14.35 -11.37
C PRO A 146 -12.41 13.94 -11.67
N ASP A 147 -11.45 14.39 -10.88
CA ASP A 147 -10.02 14.17 -11.08
C ASP A 147 -9.42 13.12 -10.13
N ARG A 148 -10.18 12.62 -9.15
CA ARG A 148 -9.68 11.71 -8.12
C ARG A 148 -10.72 10.73 -7.58
N LEU A 149 -10.21 9.62 -7.06
CA LEU A 149 -10.95 8.69 -6.21
C LEU A 149 -10.47 8.87 -4.77
N VAL A 150 -11.39 8.93 -3.82
CA VAL A 150 -11.08 8.97 -2.39
C VAL A 150 -11.75 7.76 -1.72
N ALA A 151 -10.96 6.96 -1.01
CA ALA A 151 -11.45 5.91 -0.12
C ALA A 151 -11.07 6.27 1.31
N THR A 152 -12.04 6.33 2.22
CA THR A 152 -11.85 6.67 3.63
C THR A 152 -12.27 5.50 4.50
N TRP A 153 -11.38 5.06 5.36
CA TRP A 153 -11.69 4.19 6.49
C TRP A 153 -11.88 5.12 7.67
N ASN A 154 -13.11 5.19 8.21
CA ASN A 154 -13.44 6.08 9.30
C ASN A 154 -13.78 5.26 10.55
N GLN A 155 -12.94 5.39 11.57
CA GLN A 155 -13.07 4.70 12.86
C GLN A 155 -13.22 3.18 12.70
N VAL A 156 -12.53 2.57 11.74
CA VAL A 156 -12.64 1.14 11.46
C VAL A 156 -11.76 0.38 12.46
N PRO A 157 -12.32 -0.49 13.31
CA PRO A 157 -11.54 -1.30 14.24
C PRO A 157 -10.87 -2.48 13.53
N GLU A 158 -9.84 -3.03 14.18
CA GLU A 158 -9.31 -4.36 13.88
C GLU A 158 -10.24 -5.44 14.43
N TRP A 159 -10.25 -6.59 13.76
CA TRP A 159 -10.89 -7.81 14.25
C TRP A 159 -9.85 -8.74 14.88
N PRO A 160 -10.16 -9.37 16.04
CA PRO A 160 -11.26 -9.10 16.96
C PRO A 160 -10.93 -8.01 18.00
N ASP A 161 -9.73 -7.44 17.96
CA ASP A 161 -9.11 -6.69 19.06
C ASP A 161 -9.67 -5.27 19.26
N GLY A 162 -10.43 -4.76 18.29
CA GLY A 162 -11.16 -3.51 18.40
C GLY A 162 -10.31 -2.31 17.98
N GLY A 163 -10.30 -1.26 18.81
CA GLY A 163 -9.65 -0.01 18.43
C GLY A 163 -10.49 0.85 17.47
N SER A 164 -9.82 1.77 16.77
CA SER A 164 -10.42 2.67 15.81
C SER A 164 -9.32 3.26 14.93
N ASN A 165 -9.36 2.94 13.64
CA ASN A 165 -8.39 3.40 12.67
C ASN A 165 -9.06 4.32 11.64
N THR A 166 -8.54 5.53 11.49
CA THR A 166 -9.02 6.53 10.53
C THR A 166 -7.93 6.95 9.57
N PHE A 167 -8.09 6.60 8.32
CA PHE A 167 -7.15 6.89 7.26
C PHE A 167 -7.82 7.01 5.89
N GLN A 168 -7.11 7.58 4.93
CA GLN A 168 -7.63 7.84 3.59
C GLN A 168 -6.59 7.49 2.52
N ILE A 169 -7.05 6.86 1.44
CA ILE A 169 -6.29 6.71 0.19
C ILE A 169 -6.94 7.61 -0.86
N THR A 170 -6.14 8.46 -1.51
CA THR A 170 -6.57 9.23 -2.67
C THR A 170 -5.79 8.80 -3.90
N LEU A 171 -6.46 8.59 -5.02
CA LEU A 171 -5.85 8.42 -6.35
C LEU A 171 -6.15 9.66 -7.20
N LEU A 172 -5.14 10.38 -7.66
CA LEU A 172 -5.26 11.46 -8.63
C LEU A 172 -4.94 10.93 -10.03
N PHE A 173 -5.95 10.90 -10.90
CA PHE A 173 -5.89 10.14 -12.16
C PHE A 173 -4.90 10.72 -13.18
N ALA A 174 -5.05 12.00 -13.53
CA ALA A 174 -4.32 12.62 -14.64
C ALA A 174 -2.79 12.55 -14.49
N GLN A 175 -2.32 12.47 -13.25
CA GLN A 175 -0.91 12.48 -12.92
C GLN A 175 -0.46 11.23 -12.19
N GLY A 176 -1.28 10.17 -12.07
CA GLY A 176 -0.93 8.91 -11.37
C GLY A 176 -0.43 9.08 -9.93
N VAL A 177 -0.77 10.19 -9.28
CA VAL A 177 -0.34 10.50 -7.92
C VAL A 177 -1.27 9.80 -6.95
N TYR A 178 -0.75 9.29 -5.85
CA TYR A 178 -1.54 8.78 -4.74
C TYR A 178 -1.09 9.40 -3.42
N GLN A 179 -1.98 9.43 -2.44
CA GLN A 179 -1.63 9.82 -1.08
C GLN A 179 -2.31 8.92 -0.04
N PHE A 180 -1.63 8.71 1.08
CA PHE A 180 -2.14 8.12 2.31
C PHE A 180 -2.18 9.19 3.39
N LEU A 181 -3.28 9.28 4.12
CA LEU A 181 -3.42 10.20 5.25
C LEU A 181 -3.94 9.46 6.47
N TYR A 182 -3.46 9.82 7.65
CA TYR A 182 -3.83 9.19 8.92
C TYR A 182 -4.34 10.25 9.89
N ALA A 183 -5.45 9.98 10.57
CA ALA A 183 -6.08 10.91 11.50
C ALA A 183 -6.80 10.18 12.65
N GLY A 184 -6.01 9.50 13.48
CA GLY A 184 -6.50 8.71 14.60
C GLY A 184 -6.38 7.22 14.29
N MET A 185 -5.19 6.71 14.56
CA MET A 185 -4.86 5.28 14.48
C MET A 185 -4.65 4.74 15.89
N THR A 186 -5.26 3.61 16.20
CA THR A 186 -5.00 2.88 17.47
C THR A 186 -4.26 1.58 17.25
N ALA A 187 -4.24 1.07 16.01
CA ALA A 187 -3.52 -0.13 15.64
C ALA A 187 -2.04 -0.03 15.97
N THR A 188 -1.44 -1.18 16.30
CA THR A 188 -0.02 -1.27 16.68
C THR A 188 0.81 -2.06 15.69
N ASP A 189 0.17 -2.85 14.85
CA ASP A 189 0.69 -3.69 13.78
C ASP A 189 -0.01 -3.36 12.45
N GLY A 190 0.31 -4.12 11.41
CA GLY A 190 -0.22 -3.93 10.06
C GLY A 190 0.86 -3.54 9.03
N LEU A 191 0.46 -3.44 7.76
CA LEU A 191 1.39 -3.18 6.65
C LEU A 191 1.01 -1.94 5.86
N VAL A 192 1.99 -1.05 5.65
CA VAL A 192 1.86 0.15 4.81
C VAL A 192 2.78 0.04 3.61
N GLY A 193 2.28 0.31 2.42
CA GLY A 193 3.14 0.32 1.25
C GLY A 193 2.46 0.30 -0.10
N ILE A 194 3.28 0.00 -1.10
CA ILE A 194 2.87 -0.18 -2.49
C ILE A 194 3.49 -1.44 -3.08
N SER A 195 2.76 -2.13 -3.94
CA SER A 195 3.26 -3.30 -4.63
C SER A 195 2.71 -3.40 -6.05
N SER A 196 3.53 -3.90 -6.97
CA SER A 196 3.13 -4.28 -8.31
C SER A 196 2.47 -5.67 -8.36
N GLY A 197 2.40 -6.38 -7.23
CA GLY A 197 1.82 -7.71 -7.12
C GLY A 197 2.62 -8.79 -7.85
N ARG A 198 3.88 -8.53 -8.19
CA ARG A 198 4.76 -9.47 -8.88
C ARG A 198 6.22 -9.18 -8.56
N LEU A 199 6.99 -10.26 -8.43
CA LEU A 199 8.45 -10.13 -8.42
C LEU A 199 8.93 -9.83 -9.84
N VAL A 200 9.81 -8.83 -9.94
CA VAL A 200 10.50 -8.51 -11.20
C VAL A 200 11.87 -9.18 -11.15
N GLU A 201 12.08 -10.16 -12.03
CA GLU A 201 13.39 -10.76 -12.24
C GLU A 201 14.36 -9.70 -12.78
N SER A 202 15.58 -9.71 -12.25
CA SER A 202 16.64 -8.77 -12.64
C SER A 202 17.72 -9.53 -13.39
N ASP A 203 17.99 -9.15 -14.64
CA ASP A 203 19.12 -9.70 -15.40
C ASP A 203 20.44 -9.13 -14.85
N LEU A 204 20.97 -9.81 -13.83
CA LEU A 204 22.23 -9.46 -13.17
C LEU A 204 23.44 -9.58 -14.09
N SER A 205 23.31 -10.26 -15.24
CA SER A 205 24.40 -10.46 -16.20
C SER A 205 24.54 -9.32 -17.20
N ALA A 206 23.45 -8.57 -17.45
CA ALA A 206 23.43 -7.44 -18.37
C ALA A 206 23.87 -6.10 -17.73
N GLN A 207 24.01 -6.02 -16.41
CA GLN A 207 24.39 -4.80 -15.70
C GLN A 207 25.58 -5.02 -14.74
N PRO A 208 26.84 -4.90 -15.22
CA PRO A 208 28.00 -4.88 -14.34
C PRO A 208 28.11 -3.51 -13.66
N GLY A 209 27.61 -3.40 -12.42
CA GLY A 209 27.78 -2.20 -11.59
C GLY A 209 26.52 -1.73 -10.84
N PHE A 210 26.30 -2.34 -9.67
CA PHE A 210 25.53 -1.86 -8.50
C PHE A 210 24.00 -1.71 -8.50
N LEU A 211 23.50 -2.04 -7.30
CA LEU A 211 22.19 -1.82 -6.66
C LEU A 211 21.03 -2.53 -7.33
N ALA A 212 20.83 -3.80 -6.96
CA ALA A 212 19.53 -4.46 -7.05
C ALA A 212 18.48 -3.54 -6.40
N LYS A 213 17.70 -2.83 -7.23
CA LYS A 213 16.53 -2.09 -6.78
C LYS A 213 15.31 -3.00 -6.93
N PRO A 214 14.47 -3.13 -5.88
CA PRO A 214 14.05 -4.44 -5.38
C PRO A 214 12.66 -4.87 -5.89
N LEU A 215 12.48 -6.14 -6.21
CA LEU A 215 11.30 -7.00 -5.94
C LEU A 215 9.86 -6.53 -6.30
N GLY A 216 9.64 -5.36 -6.89
CA GLY A 216 8.32 -4.90 -7.30
C GLY A 216 7.43 -4.31 -6.20
N TYR A 217 7.96 -4.02 -5.00
CA TYR A 217 7.22 -3.39 -3.89
C TYR A 217 8.10 -2.48 -3.00
N LEU A 218 7.46 -1.60 -2.22
CA LEU A 218 8.03 -0.89 -1.07
C LEU A 218 7.01 -0.95 0.07
N ALA A 219 7.42 -1.43 1.24
CA ALA A 219 6.54 -1.56 2.38
C ALA A 219 7.29 -1.39 3.70
N GLU A 220 6.52 -1.05 4.73
CA GLU A 220 6.85 -1.14 6.14
C GLU A 220 5.81 -2.06 6.79
N LEU A 221 6.29 -3.06 7.52
CA LEU A 221 5.46 -3.99 8.28
C LEU A 221 5.69 -3.66 9.75
N TYR A 222 4.65 -3.22 10.42
CA TYR A 222 4.65 -2.95 11.86
C TYR A 222 4.31 -4.24 12.59
N GLY A 223 5.20 -4.72 13.44
CA GLY A 223 5.03 -5.99 14.15
C GLY A 223 4.37 -5.89 15.54
N GLY A 224 3.87 -4.71 15.93
CA GLY A 224 3.34 -4.47 17.29
C GLY A 224 4.41 -4.46 18.38
N ALA A 225 5.69 -4.54 17.99
CA ALA A 225 6.81 -4.56 18.93
C ALA A 225 7.08 -3.14 19.47
N PRO A 226 7.52 -2.98 20.74
CA PRO A 226 7.78 -1.66 21.32
C PRO A 226 8.84 -0.82 20.59
N ASP A 227 9.71 -1.48 19.83
CA ASP A 227 10.76 -0.88 19.01
C ASP A 227 10.35 -0.63 17.56
N ASP A 228 9.14 -1.06 17.17
CA ASP A 228 8.58 -0.86 15.83
C ASP A 228 7.07 -0.50 15.90
N PRO A 229 6.69 0.58 16.63
CA PRO A 229 5.30 0.99 16.73
C PRO A 229 4.83 1.66 15.44
N PHE A 230 3.52 1.56 15.15
CA PHE A 230 2.90 2.40 14.14
C PHE A 230 3.07 3.89 14.47
N ASP A 231 3.82 4.62 13.63
CA ASP A 231 4.22 6.02 13.88
C ASP A 231 3.79 7.00 12.77
N LEU A 232 2.92 6.55 11.87
CA LEU A 232 2.36 7.36 10.78
C LEU A 232 1.10 8.14 11.17
N ASP A 233 0.62 8.05 12.41
CA ASP A 233 -0.56 8.83 12.82
C ASP A 233 -0.31 10.35 12.71
N GLY A 234 -1.26 11.06 12.11
CA GLY A 234 -1.14 12.47 11.76
C GLY A 234 -0.15 12.77 10.62
N ARG A 235 0.41 11.75 9.96
CA ARG A 235 1.30 11.90 8.80
C ARG A 235 0.54 11.83 7.48
N CYS A 236 1.23 12.25 6.44
CA CYS A 236 0.82 12.07 5.05
C CYS A 236 1.94 11.42 4.24
N ILE A 237 1.59 10.41 3.46
CA ILE A 237 2.48 9.84 2.44
C ILE A 237 1.97 10.27 1.08
N LEU A 238 2.82 10.85 0.25
CA LEU A 238 2.52 11.19 -1.14
C LEU A 238 3.41 10.36 -2.06
N GLY A 239 2.84 9.70 -3.06
CA GLY A 239 3.56 9.02 -4.12
C GLY A 239 3.25 9.62 -5.48
N ALA A 240 4.28 10.00 -6.23
CA ALA A 240 4.14 10.39 -7.64
C ALA A 240 4.44 9.21 -8.55
N PRO A 241 3.75 9.05 -9.69
CA PRO A 241 4.06 7.96 -10.60
C PRO A 241 5.40 8.24 -11.25
N THR A 242 5.86 7.24 -11.97
CA THR A 242 7.06 7.39 -12.75
C THR A 242 6.77 7.64 -14.22
N PRO A 243 7.58 8.49 -14.89
CA PRO A 243 7.38 8.77 -16.30
C PRO A 243 7.66 7.58 -17.24
N ALA A 244 8.23 6.46 -16.75
CA ALA A 244 8.58 5.30 -17.57
C ALA A 244 8.24 3.96 -16.91
N ALA A 245 7.89 2.97 -17.74
CA ALA A 245 7.86 1.57 -17.32
C ALA A 245 9.22 1.21 -16.71
N ASN A 246 9.23 0.64 -15.50
CA ASN A 246 10.41 0.28 -14.70
C ASN A 246 11.07 1.42 -13.90
N SER A 247 10.36 2.51 -13.61
CA SER A 247 10.82 3.50 -12.63
C SER A 247 10.00 3.50 -11.34
N TRP A 248 10.66 3.81 -10.21
CA TRP A 248 10.11 3.77 -8.86
C TRP A 248 9.40 5.05 -8.46
N PRO A 249 8.18 4.99 -7.88
CA PRO A 249 7.46 6.19 -7.49
C PRO A 249 8.30 7.00 -6.50
N THR A 250 8.26 8.32 -6.64
CA THR A 250 8.89 9.20 -5.65
C THR A 250 7.93 9.33 -4.48
N ILE A 251 8.38 8.94 -3.29
CA ILE A 251 7.57 8.94 -2.07
C ILE A 251 8.04 10.05 -1.13
N PHE A 252 7.07 10.76 -0.57
CA PHE A 252 7.26 11.84 0.39
C PHE A 252 6.47 11.52 1.65
N VAL A 253 7.08 11.68 2.82
CA VAL A 253 6.40 11.58 4.12
C VAL A 253 6.43 12.95 4.77
N ARG A 254 5.27 13.47 5.20
CA ARG A 254 5.10 14.77 5.87
C ARG A 254 4.49 14.58 7.24
#